data_AF-A0AAV7R7C2-F1
#
_entry.id   AF-A0AAV7R7C2-F1
#
_cell.length_a   1.000
_cell.length_b   1.000
_cell.length_c   1.000
_cell.angle_alpha   90.00
_cell.angle_beta   90.00
_cell.angle_gamma   90.00
#
_symmetry.space_group_name_H-M   'P 1'
#
loop_
_entity.id
_entity.type
_entity.pdbx_description
1 polymer ?
#
loop_
_entity_poly.entity_id
_entity_poly.type
_entity_poly.pdbx_seq_one_letter_code
_entity_poly.pdbx_strand_id
1 'polypeptide(L)'
;MQVRVPWTQAWLCTKDFRRKCTRAGVAAKVAVPSNTAQREPLKLALSVEAKAWKLLLCQHLNEEYKKKMSNITQYTAEYLNKLSRPIRDLDDVRFAMEALSNIRDDEIMMDMTLGPIEEAYSILNKYGVPVTKEETEGVDTLRYSFNKMQTKAVSV
;
A
#
# COMPACT_ATOMS: atom_id res chain seq x y z
N MET A 1 -16.23 4.19 -8.80
CA MET A 1 -15.76 2.79 -8.91
C MET A 1 -15.57 2.22 -7.51
N GLN A 2 -16.58 1.51 -6.98
CA GLN A 2 -16.46 0.72 -5.76
C GLN A 2 -15.99 -0.67 -6.16
N VAL A 3 -14.79 -1.07 -5.75
CA VAL A 3 -14.37 -2.47 -5.86
C VAL A 3 -15.14 -3.25 -4.79
N ARG A 4 -16.33 -3.70 -5.16
CA ARG A 4 -17.16 -4.59 -4.36
C ARG A 4 -16.55 -5.98 -4.45
N VAL A 5 -15.60 -6.27 -3.57
CA VAL A 5 -15.00 -7.61 -3.48
C VAL A 5 -16.13 -8.60 -3.19
N PRO A 6 -16.36 -9.62 -4.04
CA PRO A 6 -17.44 -10.57 -3.85
C PRO A 6 -17.28 -11.29 -2.50
N TRP A 7 -18.34 -11.34 -1.69
CA TRP A 7 -18.35 -12.00 -0.38
C TRP A 7 -17.94 -13.49 -0.46
N THR A 8 -18.01 -14.10 -1.65
CA THR A 8 -17.54 -15.45 -1.94
C THR A 8 -16.01 -15.59 -1.91
N GLN A 9 -15.26 -14.54 -2.25
CA GLN A 9 -13.79 -14.54 -2.12
C GLN A 9 -13.34 -14.25 -0.67
N ALA A 10 -14.11 -13.48 0.10
CA ALA A 10 -13.88 -13.31 1.54
C ALA A 10 -14.06 -14.64 2.32
N TRP A 11 -15.00 -15.49 1.88
CA TRP A 11 -15.21 -16.84 2.42
C TRP A 11 -14.10 -17.84 2.08
N LEU A 12 -13.46 -17.71 0.91
CA LEU A 12 -12.31 -18.53 0.53
C LEU A 12 -11.06 -18.13 1.31
N CYS A 13 -10.85 -16.82 1.54
CA CYS A 13 -9.76 -16.30 2.36
C CYS A 13 -9.83 -16.79 3.82
N THR A 14 -11.04 -16.83 4.40
CA THR A 14 -11.26 -17.34 5.77
C THR A 14 -11.08 -18.87 5.91
N LYS A 15 -11.37 -19.67 4.88
CA LYS A 15 -11.09 -21.12 4.88
C LYS A 15 -9.60 -21.45 4.71
N ASP A 16 -8.89 -20.72 3.86
CA ASP A 16 -7.44 -20.88 3.70
C ASP A 16 -6.69 -20.40 4.96
N PHE A 17 -7.24 -19.38 5.62
CA PHE A 17 -6.76 -18.89 6.91
C PHE A 17 -6.93 -19.91 8.04
N ARG A 18 -8.10 -20.58 8.13
CA ARG A 18 -8.32 -21.67 9.10
C ARG A 18 -7.31 -22.80 8.93
N ARG A 19 -6.92 -23.13 7.69
CA ARG A 19 -5.88 -24.14 7.36
C ARG A 19 -4.46 -23.68 7.66
N LYS A 20 -4.11 -22.40 7.42
CA LYS A 20 -2.79 -21.83 7.76
C LYS A 20 -2.59 -21.70 9.27
N CYS A 21 -3.61 -21.33 10.04
CA CYS A 21 -3.55 -21.30 11.51
C CYS A 21 -3.43 -22.70 12.14
N THR A 22 -4.01 -23.75 11.54
CA THR A 22 -3.80 -25.12 12.04
C THR A 22 -2.36 -25.60 11.85
N ARG A 23 -1.69 -25.12 10.80
CA ARG A 23 -0.28 -25.45 10.50
C ARG A 23 0.72 -24.71 11.41
N ALA A 24 0.28 -23.65 12.11
CA ALA A 24 1.04 -22.92 13.13
C ALA A 24 0.86 -23.46 14.57
N GLY A 25 0.25 -24.64 14.73
CA GLY A 25 0.21 -25.35 16.02
C GLY A 25 -0.83 -24.86 17.04
N VAL A 26 -1.83 -24.07 16.63
CA VAL A 26 -2.94 -23.69 17.51
C VAL A 26 -4.13 -24.62 17.29
N ALA A 27 -4.03 -25.85 17.77
CA ALA A 27 -5.15 -26.77 17.87
C ALA A 27 -5.72 -26.74 19.30
N ALA A 28 -6.51 -25.71 19.62
CA ALA A 28 -7.24 -25.67 20.87
C ALA A 28 -8.53 -26.52 20.74
N LYS A 29 -8.43 -27.83 21.02
CA LYS A 29 -9.61 -28.63 21.39
C LYS A 29 -10.00 -28.26 22.82
N VAL A 30 -10.89 -27.28 22.98
CA VAL A 30 -11.47 -26.97 24.30
C VAL A 30 -12.78 -27.76 24.43
N ALA A 31 -12.76 -28.81 25.26
CA ALA A 31 -13.98 -29.44 25.76
C ALA A 31 -14.62 -28.49 26.80
N VAL A 32 -15.93 -28.28 26.73
CA VAL A 32 -16.64 -27.19 27.42
C VAL A 32 -17.52 -27.73 28.55
N PRO A 33 -17.23 -27.47 29.83
CA PRO A 33 -18.18 -27.58 30.94
C PRO A 33 -18.56 -26.19 31.51
N SER A 34 -19.77 -26.11 32.07
CA SER A 34 -20.66 -24.95 32.14
C SER A 34 -20.24 -23.73 33.00
N ASN A 35 -20.82 -22.58 32.59
CA ASN A 35 -21.27 -21.38 33.33
C ASN A 35 -20.34 -20.67 34.35
N THR A 36 -19.97 -19.43 33.99
CA THR A 36 -19.33 -18.33 34.76
C THR A 36 -17.80 -18.22 34.77
N ALA A 37 -17.04 -19.32 34.81
CA ALA A 37 -15.56 -19.28 34.67
C ALA A 37 -15.06 -19.11 33.21
N GLN A 38 -15.97 -19.19 32.24
CA GLN A 38 -15.64 -19.18 30.80
C GLN A 38 -15.43 -17.78 30.21
N ARG A 39 -15.70 -16.71 30.96
CA ARG A 39 -15.68 -15.35 30.42
C ARG A 39 -14.26 -14.85 30.14
N GLU A 40 -13.31 -15.22 30.99
CA GLU A 40 -11.89 -14.85 30.87
C GLU A 40 -11.19 -15.53 29.68
N PRO A 41 -11.25 -16.87 29.51
CA PRO A 41 -10.64 -17.52 28.35
C PRO A 41 -11.28 -17.10 27.03
N LEU A 42 -12.59 -16.80 27.02
CA LEU A 42 -13.27 -16.26 25.83
C LEU A 42 -12.80 -14.84 25.49
N LYS A 43 -12.64 -13.95 26.49
CA LYS A 43 -12.08 -12.60 26.30
C LYS A 43 -10.65 -12.66 25.79
N LEU A 44 -9.84 -13.56 26.34
CA LEU A 44 -8.46 -13.77 25.89
C LEU A 44 -8.42 -14.27 24.45
N ALA A 45 -9.19 -15.32 24.11
CA ALA A 45 -9.28 -15.83 22.74
C ALA A 45 -9.70 -14.75 21.74
N LEU A 46 -10.74 -13.97 22.06
CA LEU A 46 -11.19 -12.88 21.20
C LEU A 46 -10.13 -11.77 21.06
N SER A 47 -9.37 -11.48 22.12
CA SER A 47 -8.28 -10.50 22.07
C SER A 47 -7.09 -10.97 21.21
N VAL A 48 -6.78 -12.27 21.24
CA VAL A 48 -5.72 -12.87 20.43
C VAL A 48 -6.11 -12.85 18.96
N GLU A 49 -7.35 -13.24 18.65
CA GLU A 49 -7.89 -13.14 17.30
C GLU A 49 -7.87 -11.67 16.84
N ALA A 50 -8.44 -10.73 17.58
CA ALA A 50 -8.44 -9.31 17.19
C ALA A 50 -7.01 -8.76 16.89
N LYS A 51 -6.00 -9.18 17.67
CA LYS A 51 -4.60 -8.84 17.40
C LYS A 51 -4.06 -9.49 16.12
N ALA A 52 -4.38 -10.75 15.86
CA ALA A 52 -4.00 -11.45 14.63
C ALA A 52 -4.63 -10.79 13.39
N TRP A 53 -5.92 -10.44 13.46
CA TRP A 53 -6.63 -9.75 12.37
C TRP A 53 -6.03 -8.36 12.11
N LYS A 54 -5.69 -7.63 13.17
CA LYS A 54 -5.01 -6.33 13.06
C LYS A 54 -3.65 -6.46 12.36
N LEU A 55 -2.84 -7.46 12.72
CA LEU A 55 -1.54 -7.68 12.11
C LEU A 55 -1.67 -8.00 10.61
N LEU A 56 -2.61 -8.88 10.24
CA LEU A 56 -2.87 -9.24 8.85
C LEU A 56 -3.34 -8.04 8.02
N LEU A 57 -4.22 -7.22 8.58
CA LEU A 57 -4.67 -6.00 7.93
C LEU A 57 -3.50 -5.05 7.68
N CYS A 58 -2.62 -4.87 8.66
CA CYS A 58 -1.42 -4.05 8.52
C CYS A 58 -0.45 -4.58 7.46
N GLN A 59 -0.25 -5.90 7.38
CA GLN A 59 0.58 -6.52 6.35
C GLN A 59 0.02 -6.27 4.95
N HIS A 60 -1.28 -6.49 4.77
CA HIS A 60 -1.95 -6.23 3.50
C HIS A 60 -1.90 -4.73 3.12
N LEU A 61 -2.09 -3.84 4.10
CA LEU A 61 -1.95 -2.40 3.91
C LEU A 61 -0.54 -2.05 3.44
N ASN A 62 0.49 -2.59 4.09
CA ASN A 62 1.88 -2.33 3.69
C ASN A 62 2.15 -2.79 2.25
N GLU A 63 1.72 -4.00 1.88
CA GLU A 63 1.89 -4.53 0.52
C GLU A 63 1.20 -3.65 -0.54
N GLU A 64 -0.02 -3.21 -0.29
CA GLU A 64 -0.77 -2.37 -1.22
C GLU A 64 -0.15 -0.98 -1.37
N TYR A 65 0.25 -0.35 -0.28
CA TYR A 65 0.84 0.99 -0.30
C TYR A 65 2.29 0.99 -0.79
N LYS A 66 3.03 -0.10 -0.59
CA LYS A 66 4.34 -0.32 -1.23
C LYS A 66 4.23 -0.34 -2.76
N LYS A 67 3.23 -1.03 -3.32
CA LYS A 67 2.99 -1.04 -4.77
C LYS A 67 2.67 0.36 -5.28
N LYS A 68 1.77 1.08 -4.60
CA LYS A 68 1.41 2.46 -4.99
C LYS A 68 2.61 3.39 -4.97
N MET A 69 3.42 3.34 -3.91
CA MET A 69 4.67 4.11 -3.82
C MET A 69 5.64 3.76 -4.96
N SER A 70 5.83 2.47 -5.24
CA SER A 70 6.68 2.02 -6.36
C SER A 70 6.17 2.55 -7.70
N ASN A 71 4.86 2.53 -7.93
CA ASN A 71 4.26 3.02 -9.18
C ASN A 71 4.54 4.53 -9.37
N ILE A 72 4.34 5.33 -8.33
CA ILE A 72 4.61 6.78 -8.40
C ILE A 72 6.10 7.04 -8.61
N THR A 73 6.97 6.28 -7.93
CA THR A 73 8.42 6.41 -8.07
C THR A 73 8.87 6.09 -9.50
N GLN A 74 8.36 5.00 -10.08
CA GLN A 74 8.63 4.61 -11.46
C GLN A 74 8.11 5.63 -12.46
N TYR A 75 6.87 6.09 -12.28
CA TYR A 75 6.25 7.15 -13.09
C TYR A 75 7.13 8.42 -13.09
N THR A 76 7.52 8.87 -11.90
CA THR A 76 8.36 10.06 -11.73
C THR A 76 9.70 9.91 -12.44
N ALA A 77 10.37 8.76 -12.30
CA ALA A 77 11.64 8.48 -12.97
C ALA A 77 11.50 8.41 -14.49
N GLU A 78 10.44 7.78 -14.99
CA GLU A 78 10.16 7.66 -16.43
C GLU A 78 10.00 9.03 -17.08
N TYR A 79 9.14 9.88 -16.53
CA TYR A 79 8.87 11.20 -17.09
C TYR A 79 10.04 12.16 -16.90
N LEU A 80 10.78 12.07 -15.80
CA LEU A 80 12.06 12.79 -15.68
C LEU A 80 13.04 12.40 -16.79
N ASN A 81 13.14 11.12 -17.13
CA ASN A 81 14.01 10.66 -18.22
C ASN A 81 13.52 11.16 -19.59
N LYS A 82 12.22 11.07 -19.87
CA LYS A 82 11.62 11.59 -21.11
C LYS A 82 11.88 13.09 -21.28
N LEU A 83 11.66 13.88 -20.23
CA LEU A 83 11.91 15.33 -20.21
C LEU A 83 13.41 15.70 -20.20
N SER A 84 14.31 14.75 -19.93
CA SER A 84 15.77 14.98 -19.98
C SER A 84 16.35 14.81 -21.37
N ARG A 85 15.59 14.24 -22.32
CA ARG A 85 16.05 14.03 -23.69
C ARG A 85 16.25 15.40 -24.38
N PRO A 86 17.44 15.66 -24.96
CA PRO A 86 17.66 16.90 -25.70
C PRO A 86 16.83 16.92 -26.99
N ILE A 87 16.30 18.09 -27.34
CA ILE A 87 15.48 18.29 -28.55
C ILE A 87 16.39 18.64 -29.73
N ARG A 88 16.40 17.82 -30.78
CA ARG A 88 17.23 17.99 -31.98
C ARG A 88 16.40 18.07 -33.26
N ASP A 89 15.28 17.37 -33.30
CA ASP A 89 14.39 17.31 -34.45
C ASP A 89 12.89 17.40 -34.06
N LEU A 90 12.02 17.34 -35.07
CA LEU A 90 10.57 17.39 -34.87
C LEU A 90 10.01 16.15 -34.16
N ASP A 91 10.69 15.00 -34.27
CA ASP A 91 10.27 13.79 -33.55
C ASP A 91 10.53 13.95 -32.05
N ASP A 92 11.66 14.52 -31.66
CA ASP A 92 11.97 14.86 -30.26
C ASP A 92 10.92 15.80 -29.67
N VAL A 93 10.49 16.82 -30.42
CA VAL A 93 9.41 17.75 -30.01
C VAL A 93 8.12 16.98 -29.76
N ARG A 94 7.75 16.07 -30.67
CA ARG A 94 6.52 15.26 -30.54
C ARG A 94 6.57 14.37 -29.29
N PHE A 95 7.70 13.71 -29.04
CA PHE A 95 7.89 12.90 -27.83
C PHE A 95 7.82 13.74 -26.54
N ALA A 96 8.42 14.93 -26.53
CA ALA A 96 8.36 15.82 -25.37
C ALA A 96 6.93 16.32 -25.10
N MET A 97 6.19 16.73 -26.15
CA MET A 97 4.81 17.16 -26.00
C MET A 97 3.87 16.05 -25.55
N GLU A 98 4.02 14.83 -26.07
CA GLU A 98 3.26 13.67 -25.61
C GLU A 98 3.53 13.41 -24.12
N ALA A 99 4.80 13.47 -23.71
CA ALA A 99 5.16 13.30 -22.31
C ALA A 99 4.53 14.37 -21.41
N LEU A 100 4.56 15.65 -21.82
CA LEU A 100 3.93 16.75 -21.08
C LEU A 100 2.40 16.62 -21.00
N SER A 101 1.75 16.17 -22.08
CA SER A 101 0.30 15.93 -22.10
C SER A 101 -0.08 14.87 -21.08
N ASN A 102 0.61 13.73 -21.09
CA ASN A 102 0.33 12.65 -20.15
C ASN A 102 0.58 13.08 -18.69
N ILE A 103 1.64 13.87 -18.44
CA ILE A 103 1.89 14.43 -17.11
C ILE A 103 0.69 15.24 -16.64
N ARG A 104 0.15 16.12 -17.49
CA ARG A 104 -0.97 16.99 -17.14
C ARG A 104 -2.27 16.23 -16.87
N ASP A 105 -2.50 15.14 -17.60
CA ASP A 105 -3.70 14.32 -17.43
C ASP A 105 -3.65 13.51 -16.11
N ASP A 106 -2.47 13.01 -15.74
CA ASP A 106 -2.30 12.15 -14.56
C ASP A 106 -1.90 12.92 -13.29
N GLU A 107 -1.47 14.19 -13.38
CA GLU A 107 -0.93 14.98 -12.26
C GLU A 107 -1.82 15.00 -11.03
N ILE A 108 -3.12 15.28 -11.23
CA ILE A 108 -4.10 15.36 -10.13
C ILE A 108 -4.24 14.00 -9.45
N MET A 109 -4.28 12.91 -10.24
CA MET A 109 -4.41 11.57 -9.70
C MET A 109 -3.18 11.21 -8.86
N MET A 110 -1.98 11.51 -9.36
CA MET A 110 -0.73 11.24 -8.67
C MET A 110 -0.65 12.03 -7.35
N ASP A 111 -0.93 13.34 -7.36
CA ASP A 111 -0.93 14.17 -6.16
C ASP A 111 -1.90 13.66 -5.09
N MET A 112 -3.12 13.30 -5.50
CA MET A 112 -4.13 12.71 -4.62
C MET A 112 -3.71 11.35 -4.01
N THR A 113 -2.80 10.61 -4.65
CA THR A 113 -2.29 9.35 -4.10
C THR A 113 -1.14 9.52 -3.11
N LEU A 114 -0.42 10.64 -3.13
CA LEU A 114 0.73 10.89 -2.24
C LEU A 114 0.31 10.99 -0.76
N GLY A 115 -0.72 11.78 -0.46
CA GLY A 115 -1.20 11.97 0.92
C GLY A 115 -1.60 10.66 1.62
N PRO A 116 -2.44 9.81 1.01
CA PRO A 116 -2.81 8.51 1.57
C PRO A 116 -1.63 7.56 1.81
N ILE A 117 -0.55 7.67 1.02
CA ILE A 117 0.67 6.86 1.25
C ILE A 117 1.33 7.30 2.56
N GLU A 118 1.57 8.59 2.74
CA GLU A 118 2.18 9.13 3.97
C GLU A 118 1.35 8.77 5.21
N GLU A 119 0.02 8.91 5.12
CA GLU A 119 -0.90 8.54 6.21
C GLU A 119 -0.86 7.04 6.54
N ALA A 120 -0.84 6.18 5.52
CA ALA A 120 -0.78 4.74 5.71
C ALA A 120 0.52 4.31 6.43
N TYR A 121 1.67 4.86 6.03
CA TYR A 121 2.94 4.56 6.69
C TYR A 121 3.02 5.17 8.10
N SER A 122 2.39 6.32 8.35
CA SER A 122 2.22 6.85 9.71
C SER A 122 1.43 5.89 10.61
N ILE A 123 0.36 5.29 10.07
CA ILE A 123 -0.45 4.29 10.78
C ILE A 123 0.34 3.01 11.06
N LEU A 124 1.11 2.51 10.07
CA LEU A 124 1.95 1.32 10.24
C LEU A 124 3.01 1.53 11.34
N ASN A 125 3.63 2.71 11.38
CA ASN A 125 4.60 3.08 12.40
C ASN A 125 3.96 3.14 13.80
N LYS A 126 2.78 3.78 13.92
CA LYS A 126 2.01 3.84 15.19
C LYS A 126 1.65 2.46 15.75
N TYR A 127 1.46 1.47 14.89
CA TYR A 127 1.10 0.11 15.30
C TYR A 127 2.28 -0.86 15.37
N GLY A 128 3.52 -0.37 15.22
CA GLY A 128 4.74 -1.17 15.41
C GLY A 128 4.90 -2.29 14.38
N VAL A 129 4.34 -2.10 13.18
CA VAL A 129 4.51 -3.04 12.07
C VAL A 129 5.94 -2.84 11.53
N PRO A 130 6.74 -3.90 11.35
CA PRO A 130 8.09 -3.77 10.81
C PRO A 130 8.01 -3.26 9.37
N VAL A 131 8.39 -1.99 9.18
CA VAL A 131 8.59 -1.36 7.88
C VAL A 131 10.09 -1.30 7.62
N THR A 132 10.50 -1.58 6.38
CA THR A 132 11.92 -1.53 6.00
C THR A 132 12.41 -0.08 5.97
N LYS A 133 13.72 0.12 6.16
CA LYS A 133 14.30 1.48 6.06
C LYS A 133 14.13 2.07 4.67
N GLU A 134 14.27 1.24 3.63
CA GLU A 134 14.09 1.65 2.24
C GLU A 134 12.67 2.18 1.97
N GLU A 135 11.64 1.54 2.54
CA GLU A 135 10.26 2.02 2.42
C GLU A 135 10.05 3.37 3.12
N THR A 136 10.66 3.55 4.28
CA THR A 136 10.56 4.81 5.05
C THR A 136 11.22 5.97 4.30
N GLU A 137 12.45 5.77 3.84
CA GLU A 137 13.20 6.76 3.05
C GLU A 137 12.51 7.04 1.70
N GLY A 138 11.91 6.00 1.09
CA GLY A 138 11.12 6.12 -0.14
C GLY A 138 9.91 7.04 0.05
N VAL A 139 9.17 6.89 1.15
CA VAL A 139 8.03 7.77 1.47
C VAL A 139 8.48 9.21 1.71
N ASP A 140 9.55 9.42 2.48
CA ASP A 140 10.07 10.75 2.81
C ASP A 140 10.53 11.52 1.57
N THR A 141 11.11 10.83 0.59
CA THR A 141 11.64 11.43 -0.65
C THR A 141 10.62 11.50 -1.79
N LEU A 142 9.44 10.90 -1.63
CA LEU A 142 8.45 10.74 -2.69
C LEU A 142 7.91 12.08 -3.19
N ARG A 143 7.46 12.95 -2.26
CA ARG A 143 6.97 14.30 -2.59
C ARG A 143 8.03 15.14 -3.28
N TYR A 144 9.27 15.09 -2.78
CA TYR A 144 10.38 15.82 -3.38
C TYR A 144 10.61 15.40 -4.83
N SER A 145 10.63 14.09 -5.09
CA SER A 145 10.85 13.55 -6.43
C SER A 145 9.74 13.94 -7.40
N PHE A 146 8.48 13.88 -6.95
CA PHE A 146 7.33 14.29 -7.76
C PHE A 146 7.34 15.79 -8.09
N ASN A 147 7.58 16.66 -7.09
CA ASN A 147 7.71 18.10 -7.31
C ASN A 147 8.88 18.45 -8.24
N LYS A 148 10.00 17.72 -8.14
CA LYS A 148 11.14 17.88 -9.05
C LYS A 148 10.77 17.59 -10.51
N MET A 149 9.96 16.55 -10.74
CA MET A 149 9.44 16.25 -12.07
C MET A 149 8.51 17.35 -12.59
N GLN A 150 7.57 17.84 -11.78
CA GLN A 150 6.70 18.95 -12.17
C GLN A 150 7.51 20.22 -12.51
N THR A 151 8.49 20.57 -11.68
CA THR A 151 9.38 21.73 -11.92
C THR A 151 10.09 21.58 -13.26
N LYS A 152 10.55 20.36 -13.58
CA LYS A 152 11.17 20.09 -14.87
C LYS A 152 10.17 20.24 -16.02
N ALA A 153 8.96 19.70 -15.88
CA ALA A 153 7.91 19.80 -16.89
C ALA A 153 7.53 21.26 -17.23
N VAL A 154 7.57 22.16 -16.24
CA VAL A 154 7.34 23.60 -16.44
C VAL A 154 8.51 24.31 -17.14
N SER A 155 9.72 23.75 -17.04
CA SER A 155 10.96 24.35 -17.57
C SER A 155 11.37 23.87 -18.97
N VAL A 156 10.70 22.85 -19.52
CA VAL A 156 10.92 22.32 -20.88
C VAL A 156 10.22 23.20 -21.90
#